data_AF-A0A7K1FM67-F1
#
_entry.id   AF-A0A7K1FM67-F1
#
_cell.length_a   1.000
_cell.length_b   1.000
_cell.length_c   1.000
_cell.angle_alpha   90.00
_cell.angle_beta   90.00
_cell.angle_gamma   90.00
#
_symmetry.space_group_name_H-M   'P 1'
#
loop_
_entity.id
_entity.type
_entity.pdbx_description
1 polymer ?
#
loop_
_entity_poly.entity_id
_entity_poly.type
_entity_poly.pdbx_seq_one_letter_code
_entity_poly.pdbx_strand_id
1 'polypeptide(L)'
;MTAPSRAPMVLFGLTVLTLVLVQVVSLGARNPFTDTLSSYAWVDEGWMFVLALLILAVGILLLASELHRRGRGGPAARTLLRIAAVASVVAAVCPADAPGSNGPSVTGEVHRYASLVLIGGAPAGVLLLASTGMFARRARRILMQVFVIGSLAAVIFVGSLAGDWVSGGVSQRILVGAVVTVLGITALALHQPESVARPDAAEATVPTALARQYTPTGPVVPPGSASGLTSAAALHDGTAHPVQDLL
;
A
#
# COMPACT_ATOMS: atom_id res chain seq x y z
N MET A 1 -20.01 1.07 -15.17
CA MET A 1 -18.86 1.47 -14.32
C MET A 1 -17.94 2.37 -15.15
N THR A 2 -17.55 3.55 -14.64
CA THR A 2 -16.65 4.46 -15.37
C THR A 2 -15.20 3.95 -15.31
N ALA A 3 -14.44 4.18 -16.38
CA ALA A 3 -13.00 3.87 -16.41
C ALA A 3 -12.25 4.56 -15.24
N PRO A 4 -11.19 3.93 -14.70
CA PRO A 4 -10.38 4.56 -13.66
C PRO A 4 -9.75 5.85 -14.16
N SER A 5 -9.78 6.87 -13.30
CA SER A 5 -9.10 8.13 -13.63
C SER A 5 -7.59 7.92 -13.62
N ARG A 6 -6.90 8.42 -14.64
CA ARG A 6 -5.43 8.44 -14.71
C ARG A 6 -4.81 9.52 -13.83
N ALA A 7 -5.64 10.37 -13.20
CA ALA A 7 -5.21 11.54 -12.44
C ALA A 7 -4.22 11.22 -11.31
N PRO A 8 -4.41 10.19 -10.45
CA PRO A 8 -3.41 9.87 -9.42
C PRO A 8 -2.05 9.54 -10.02
N MET A 9 -2.01 8.80 -11.13
CA MET A 9 -0.76 8.42 -11.80
C MET A 9 -0.04 9.64 -12.36
N VAL A 10 -0.78 10.57 -12.99
CA VAL A 10 -0.22 11.84 -13.48
C VAL A 10 0.35 12.66 -12.33
N LEU A 11 -0.37 12.77 -11.21
CA LEU A 11 0.08 13.55 -10.05
C LEU A 11 1.32 12.93 -9.38
N PHE A 12 1.41 11.60 -9.30
CA PHE A 12 2.63 10.95 -8.82
C PHE A 12 3.81 11.19 -9.77
N GLY A 13 3.59 11.14 -11.09
CA GLY A 13 4.60 11.52 -12.09
C GLY A 13 5.05 12.98 -11.94
N LEU A 14 4.10 13.91 -11.75
CA LEU A 14 4.40 15.33 -11.51
C LEU A 14 5.14 15.56 -10.19
N THR A 15 4.82 14.77 -9.15
CA THR A 15 5.56 14.80 -7.88
C THR A 15 7.02 14.44 -8.12
N VAL A 16 7.30 13.31 -8.78
CA VAL A 16 8.68 12.91 -9.11
C VAL A 16 9.37 13.98 -9.94
N LEU A 17 8.71 14.46 -10.99
CA LEU A 17 9.27 15.48 -11.88
C LEU A 17 9.66 16.73 -11.09
N THR A 18 8.76 17.24 -10.23
CA THR A 18 9.01 18.45 -9.43
C THR A 18 10.16 18.24 -8.44
N LEU A 19 10.22 17.07 -7.79
CA LEU A 19 11.32 16.71 -6.86
C LEU A 19 12.66 16.51 -7.57
N VAL A 20 12.66 16.09 -8.82
CA VAL A 20 13.89 16.03 -9.63
C VAL A 20 14.30 17.43 -10.07
N LEU A 21 13.35 18.23 -10.54
CA LEU A 21 13.62 19.61 -11.00
C LEU A 21 14.22 20.46 -9.88
N VAL A 22 13.64 20.46 -8.66
CA VAL A 22 14.21 21.22 -7.54
C VAL A 22 15.65 20.79 -7.24
N GLN A 23 15.98 19.52 -7.41
CA GLN A 23 17.35 19.05 -7.21
C GLN A 23 18.31 19.49 -8.31
N VAL A 24 17.84 19.52 -9.56
CA VAL A 24 18.63 19.97 -10.70
C VAL A 24 18.91 21.47 -10.63
N VAL A 25 17.90 22.28 -10.32
CA VAL A 25 18.07 23.75 -10.25
C VAL A 25 18.88 24.18 -9.03
N SER A 26 18.83 23.41 -7.94
CA SER A 26 19.62 23.66 -6.72
C SER A 26 20.99 22.97 -6.72
N LEU A 27 21.47 22.49 -7.87
CA LEU A 27 22.83 21.95 -7.99
C LEU A 27 23.86 23.01 -7.58
N GLY A 28 24.76 22.64 -6.68
CA GLY A 28 25.78 23.54 -6.13
C GLY A 28 25.36 24.28 -4.86
N ALA A 29 24.05 24.46 -4.62
CA ALA A 29 23.53 25.04 -3.36
C ALA A 29 23.31 23.97 -2.27
N ARG A 30 23.01 22.73 -2.69
CA ARG A 30 22.78 21.58 -1.80
C ARG A 30 23.53 20.35 -2.27
N ASN A 31 24.04 19.57 -1.33
CA ASN A 31 24.66 18.29 -1.61
C ASN A 31 23.62 17.16 -1.48
N PRO A 32 23.27 16.44 -2.56
CA PRO A 32 22.22 15.42 -2.51
C PRO A 32 22.57 14.17 -1.70
N PHE A 33 23.84 13.98 -1.34
CA PHE A 33 24.26 12.85 -0.52
C PHE A 33 24.05 13.13 0.97
N THR A 34 24.40 14.33 1.42
CA THR A 34 24.35 14.73 2.83
C THR A 34 23.03 15.42 3.18
N ASP A 35 22.56 16.31 2.30
CA ASP A 35 21.45 17.20 2.60
C ASP A 35 20.11 16.53 2.32
N THR A 36 19.23 16.60 3.32
CA THR A 36 17.86 16.12 3.25
C THR A 36 17.08 16.81 2.13
N LEU A 37 16.16 16.10 1.49
CA LEU A 37 15.25 16.66 0.48
C LEU A 37 14.43 17.82 1.07
N SER A 38 14.05 17.74 2.35
CA SER A 38 13.32 18.81 3.05
C SER A 38 14.15 20.09 3.24
N SER A 39 15.49 20.00 3.27
CA SER A 39 16.35 21.19 3.32
C SER A 39 16.31 22.03 2.04
N TYR A 40 15.84 21.46 0.92
CA TYR A 40 15.67 22.19 -0.33
C TYR A 40 14.56 23.22 -0.23
N ALA A 41 13.71 23.19 0.80
CA ALA A 41 12.77 24.28 1.08
C ALA A 41 13.47 25.64 1.36
N TRP A 42 14.77 25.60 1.69
CA TRP A 42 15.58 26.76 2.06
C TRP A 42 16.54 27.23 0.95
N VAL A 43 16.27 26.87 -0.31
CA VAL A 43 16.93 27.44 -1.49
C VAL A 43 15.97 28.38 -2.23
N ASP A 44 16.45 29.15 -3.19
CA ASP A 44 15.64 30.12 -3.93
C ASP A 44 14.41 29.46 -4.60
N GLU A 45 14.59 28.26 -5.16
CA GLU A 45 13.51 27.44 -5.74
C GLU A 45 12.81 26.51 -4.74
N GLY A 46 12.95 26.75 -3.43
CA GLY A 46 12.46 25.85 -2.39
C GLY A 46 10.93 25.67 -2.36
N TRP A 47 10.18 26.60 -2.96
CA TRP A 47 8.74 26.47 -3.19
C TRP A 47 8.38 25.23 -4.03
N MET A 48 9.29 24.74 -4.87
CA MET A 48 9.07 23.53 -5.68
C MET A 48 8.96 22.28 -4.80
N PHE A 49 9.72 22.20 -3.71
CA PHE A 49 9.61 21.10 -2.75
C PHE A 49 8.23 21.12 -2.06
N VAL A 50 7.78 22.29 -1.61
CA VAL A 50 6.44 22.49 -1.03
C VAL A 50 5.35 22.08 -2.02
N LEU A 51 5.47 22.53 -3.27
CA LEU A 51 4.53 22.18 -4.34
C LEU A 51 4.48 20.67 -4.59
N ALA A 52 5.62 19.99 -4.60
CA ALA A 52 5.66 18.53 -4.76
C ALA A 52 4.91 17.79 -3.65
N LEU A 53 5.03 18.23 -2.39
CA LEU A 53 4.28 17.65 -1.27
C LEU A 53 2.76 17.87 -1.40
N LEU A 54 2.33 19.02 -1.91
CA LEU A 54 0.91 19.30 -2.15
C LEU A 54 0.36 18.46 -3.32
N ILE A 55 1.10 18.35 -4.43
CA ILE A 55 0.74 17.48 -5.56
C ILE A 55 0.62 16.03 -5.10
N LEU A 56 1.57 15.56 -4.28
CA LEU A 56 1.56 14.23 -3.71
C LEU A 56 0.32 14.01 -2.84
N ALA A 57 -0.03 14.96 -1.97
CA ALA A 57 -1.21 14.89 -1.11
C ALA A 57 -2.50 14.70 -1.93
N VAL A 58 -2.68 15.51 -2.98
CA VAL A 58 -3.83 15.40 -3.89
C VAL A 58 -3.84 14.05 -4.61
N GLY A 59 -2.68 13.59 -5.09
CA GLY A 59 -2.55 12.28 -5.74
C GLY A 59 -2.96 11.12 -4.82
N ILE A 60 -2.51 11.14 -3.57
CA ILE A 60 -2.87 10.14 -2.55
C ILE A 60 -4.37 10.18 -2.24
N LEU A 61 -4.95 11.37 -2.09
CA LEU A 61 -6.38 11.53 -1.78
C LEU A 61 -7.27 11.05 -2.93
N LEU A 62 -6.91 11.35 -4.18
CA LEU A 62 -7.60 10.84 -5.36
C LEU A 62 -7.48 9.31 -5.46
N LEU A 63 -6.30 8.75 -5.17
CA LEU A 63 -6.11 7.30 -5.13
C LEU A 63 -7.02 6.63 -4.08
N ALA A 64 -7.06 7.16 -2.87
CA ALA A 64 -7.91 6.66 -1.78
C ALA A 64 -9.41 6.77 -2.13
N SER A 65 -9.81 7.86 -2.80
CA SER A 65 -11.18 8.08 -3.27
C SER A 65 -11.58 7.09 -4.36
N GLU A 66 -10.68 6.80 -5.30
CA GLU A 66 -10.93 5.82 -6.36
C GLU A 66 -11.02 4.40 -5.80
N LEU A 67 -10.16 4.04 -4.84
CA LEU A 67 -10.26 2.78 -4.10
C LEU A 67 -11.64 2.65 -3.42
N HIS A 68 -12.10 3.72 -2.75
CA HIS A 68 -13.41 3.75 -2.10
C HIS A 68 -14.56 3.55 -3.09
N ARG A 69 -14.58 4.34 -4.18
CA ARG A 69 -15.63 4.29 -5.22
C ARG A 69 -15.73 2.93 -5.89
N ARG A 70 -14.62 2.20 -5.99
CA ARG A 70 -14.57 0.87 -6.61
C ARG A 70 -14.81 -0.27 -5.62
N GLY A 71 -15.00 0.01 -4.34
CA GLY A 71 -15.08 -1.02 -3.31
C GLY A 71 -13.78 -1.83 -3.16
N ARG A 72 -12.63 -1.27 -3.56
CA ARG A 72 -11.33 -1.95 -3.48
C ARG A 72 -10.57 -1.52 -2.22
N GLY A 73 -9.88 -2.48 -1.63
CA GLY A 73 -9.13 -2.28 -0.39
C GLY A 73 -10.01 -2.24 0.86
N GLY A 74 -9.44 -2.62 2.01
CA GLY A 74 -10.12 -2.49 3.30
C GLY A 74 -10.25 -1.03 3.76
N PRO A 75 -11.16 -0.72 4.70
CA PRO A 75 -11.31 0.61 5.28
C PRO A 75 -10.00 1.12 5.91
N ALA A 76 -9.26 0.24 6.61
CA ALA A 76 -7.98 0.58 7.22
C ALA A 76 -6.95 1.08 6.20
N ALA A 77 -6.82 0.42 5.05
CA ALA A 77 -5.90 0.83 3.98
C ALA A 77 -6.24 2.23 3.45
N ARG A 78 -7.53 2.50 3.21
CA ARG A 78 -7.99 3.82 2.73
C ARG A 78 -7.80 4.90 3.78
N THR A 79 -8.03 4.60 5.06
CA THR A 79 -7.79 5.53 6.17
C THR A 79 -6.31 5.89 6.29
N LEU A 80 -5.40 4.91 6.21
CA LEU A 80 -3.97 5.17 6.22
C LEU A 80 -3.52 6.06 5.06
N LEU A 81 -4.04 5.82 3.85
CA LEU A 81 -3.76 6.70 2.70
C LEU A 81 -4.28 8.12 2.93
N ARG A 82 -5.49 8.29 3.49
CA ARG A 82 -6.02 9.63 3.82
C ARG A 82 -5.18 10.34 4.87
N ILE A 83 -4.75 9.62 5.92
CA ILE A 83 -3.84 10.15 6.94
C ILE A 83 -2.51 10.56 6.31
N ALA A 84 -1.95 9.75 5.40
CA ALA A 84 -0.72 10.09 4.69
C ALA A 84 -0.89 11.33 3.79
N ALA A 85 -2.03 11.48 3.11
CA ALA A 85 -2.35 12.71 2.35
C ALA A 85 -2.37 13.95 3.27
N VAL A 86 -3.05 13.88 4.41
CA VAL A 86 -3.08 14.97 5.40
C VAL A 86 -1.66 15.26 5.91
N ALA A 87 -0.88 14.24 6.24
CA ALA A 87 0.48 14.39 6.70
C ALA A 87 1.39 15.06 5.64
N SER A 88 1.17 14.77 4.35
CA SER A 88 1.86 15.45 3.25
C SER A 88 1.53 16.95 3.20
N VAL A 89 0.26 17.34 3.43
CA VAL A 89 -0.13 18.75 3.55
C VAL A 89 0.51 19.41 4.77
N VAL A 90 0.46 18.75 5.93
CA VAL A 90 1.07 19.27 7.17
C VAL A 90 2.57 19.48 6.98
N ALA A 91 3.28 18.52 6.38
CA ALA A 91 4.70 18.67 6.06
C ALA A 91 4.96 19.80 5.04
N ALA A 92 4.02 20.10 4.14
CA ALA A 92 4.16 21.20 3.20
C ALA A 92 4.01 22.58 3.87
N VAL A 93 3.07 22.71 4.81
CA VAL A 93 2.76 24.00 5.46
C VAL A 93 3.60 24.29 6.70
N CYS A 94 4.17 23.25 7.33
CA CYS A 94 5.10 23.38 8.44
C CYS A 94 6.54 23.24 7.90
N PRO A 95 7.34 24.32 7.89
CA PRO A 95 8.71 24.25 7.39
C PRO A 95 9.58 23.33 8.25
N ALA A 96 10.46 22.57 7.59
CA ALA A 96 11.56 21.90 8.27
C ALA A 96 12.56 22.93 8.81
N ASP A 97 13.33 22.57 9.84
CA ASP A 97 14.37 23.46 10.35
C ASP A 97 15.41 23.79 9.28
N ALA A 98 15.88 25.04 9.31
CA ALA A 98 16.93 25.49 8.41
C ALA A 98 18.24 24.77 8.74
N PRO A 99 19.05 24.40 7.72
CA PRO A 99 20.35 23.79 7.96
C PRO A 99 21.23 24.69 8.85
N GLY A 100 21.79 24.11 9.91
CA GLY A 100 22.59 24.84 10.89
C GLY A 100 21.80 25.55 12.01
N SER A 101 20.49 25.32 12.13
CA SER A 101 19.69 25.83 13.25
C SER A 101 20.17 25.31 14.62
N ASN A 102 20.11 26.14 15.65
CA ASN A 102 20.57 25.84 17.03
C ASN A 102 19.69 24.85 17.83
N GLY A 103 18.91 24.01 17.14
CA GLY A 103 17.99 23.05 17.74
C GLY A 103 16.65 22.98 17.00
N PRO A 104 15.83 21.95 17.29
CA PRO A 104 14.58 21.75 16.61
C PRO A 104 13.54 22.81 16.99
N SER A 105 12.95 23.48 16.00
CA SER A 105 11.81 24.36 16.21
C SER A 105 10.51 23.57 16.33
N VAL A 106 9.45 24.17 16.87
CA VAL A 106 8.12 23.53 16.92
C VAL A 106 7.62 23.16 15.52
N THR A 107 7.83 24.04 14.53
CA THR A 107 7.44 23.78 13.14
C THR A 107 8.28 22.67 12.50
N GLY A 108 9.58 22.63 12.79
CA GLY A 108 10.48 21.58 12.34
C GLY A 108 10.11 20.21 12.91
N GLU A 109 9.73 20.15 14.19
CA GLU A 109 9.22 18.93 14.82
C GLU A 109 7.91 18.45 14.19
N VAL A 110 6.96 19.36 13.95
CA VAL A 110 5.71 19.03 13.25
C VAL A 110 5.99 18.51 11.84
N HIS A 111 6.87 19.16 11.08
CA HIS A 111 7.30 18.70 9.76
C HIS A 111 7.90 17.28 9.81
N ARG A 112 8.78 17.04 10.79
CA ARG A 112 9.45 15.74 10.99
C ARG A 112 8.43 14.64 11.24
N TYR A 113 7.52 14.82 12.19
CA TYR A 113 6.52 13.81 12.51
C TYR A 113 5.50 13.62 11.38
N ALA A 114 5.08 14.70 10.71
CA ALA A 114 4.22 14.59 9.54
C ALA A 114 4.91 13.80 8.41
N SER A 115 6.20 14.04 8.17
CA SER A 115 6.98 13.28 7.21
C SER A 115 7.08 11.80 7.58
N LEU A 116 7.27 11.46 8.86
CA LEU A 116 7.26 10.06 9.32
C LEU A 116 5.90 9.39 9.11
N VAL A 117 4.80 10.10 9.38
CA VAL A 117 3.44 9.60 9.14
C VAL A 117 3.18 9.40 7.66
N LEU A 118 3.65 10.29 6.77
CA LEU A 118 3.57 10.12 5.32
C LEU A 118 4.37 8.89 4.87
N ILE A 119 5.64 8.82 5.27
CA ILE A 119 6.60 7.78 4.85
C ILE A 119 6.21 6.41 5.39
N GLY A 120 5.66 6.31 6.60
CA GLY A 120 5.18 5.05 7.18
C GLY A 120 3.76 4.70 6.75
N GLY A 121 2.85 5.68 6.78
CA GLY A 121 1.42 5.48 6.59
C GLY A 121 1.04 5.09 5.16
N ALA A 122 1.61 5.75 4.15
CA ALA A 122 1.30 5.41 2.76
C ALA A 122 1.74 3.98 2.40
N PRO A 123 2.99 3.56 2.67
CA PRO A 123 3.41 2.18 2.44
C PRO A 123 2.63 1.18 3.31
N ALA A 124 2.36 1.47 4.59
CA ALA A 124 1.51 0.59 5.41
C ALA A 124 0.11 0.39 4.80
N GLY A 125 -0.51 1.47 4.29
CA GLY A 125 -1.77 1.39 3.55
C GLY A 125 -1.66 0.48 2.32
N VAL A 126 -0.58 0.58 1.55
CA VAL A 126 -0.33 -0.28 0.39
C VAL A 126 -0.07 -1.74 0.76
N LEU A 127 0.60 -2.04 1.88
CA LEU A 127 0.75 -3.41 2.39
C LEU A 127 -0.60 -4.06 2.72
N LEU A 128 -1.50 -3.29 3.35
CA LEU A 128 -2.86 -3.76 3.61
C LEU A 128 -3.65 -4.00 2.32
N LEU A 129 -3.34 -3.29 1.23
CA LEU A 129 -3.90 -3.61 -0.08
C LEU A 129 -3.27 -4.88 -0.67
N ALA A 130 -2.00 -5.16 -0.37
CA ALA A 130 -1.28 -6.31 -0.92
C ALA A 130 -1.85 -7.66 -0.47
N SER A 131 -2.47 -7.71 0.71
CA SER A 131 -3.17 -8.90 1.22
C SER A 131 -4.51 -9.18 0.53
N THR A 132 -5.07 -8.21 -0.19
CA THR A 132 -6.40 -8.33 -0.84
C THR A 132 -6.37 -9.01 -2.22
N GLY A 133 -5.20 -9.45 -2.69
CA GLY A 133 -5.05 -10.01 -4.04
C GLY A 133 -5.11 -8.99 -5.17
N MET A 134 -5.17 -7.68 -4.86
CA MET A 134 -5.27 -6.60 -5.85
C MET A 134 -4.08 -6.52 -6.82
N PHE A 135 -2.91 -7.02 -6.42
CA PHE A 135 -1.68 -6.90 -7.21
C PHE A 135 -1.30 -8.20 -7.91
N ALA A 136 -0.92 -8.10 -9.18
CA ALA A 136 -0.26 -9.19 -9.89
C ALA A 136 1.01 -9.66 -9.17
N ARG A 137 1.41 -10.93 -9.35
CA ARG A 137 2.57 -11.53 -8.66
C ARG A 137 3.85 -10.69 -8.79
N ARG A 138 4.12 -10.15 -9.99
CA ARG A 138 5.29 -9.30 -10.25
C ARG A 138 5.22 -7.98 -9.46
N ALA A 139 4.07 -7.31 -9.48
CA ALA A 139 3.85 -6.07 -8.72
C ALA A 139 4.03 -6.32 -7.22
N ARG A 140 3.49 -7.43 -6.69
CA ARG A 140 3.68 -7.82 -5.29
C ARG A 140 5.15 -8.02 -4.92
N ARG A 141 5.95 -8.67 -5.78
CA ARG A 141 7.40 -8.83 -5.55
C ARG A 141 8.11 -7.47 -5.50
N ILE A 142 7.83 -6.59 -6.44
CA ILE A 142 8.42 -5.25 -6.48
C ILE A 142 8.03 -4.46 -5.23
N LEU A 143 6.76 -4.49 -4.81
CA LEU A 143 6.32 -3.87 -3.57
C LEU A 143 7.15 -4.39 -2.39
N MET A 144 7.29 -5.70 -2.22
CA MET A 144 8.08 -6.27 -1.12
C MET A 144 9.55 -5.84 -1.16
N GLN A 145 10.17 -5.77 -2.35
CA GLN A 145 11.53 -5.24 -2.49
C GLN A 145 11.62 -3.77 -2.06
N VAL A 146 10.66 -2.95 -2.51
CA VAL A 146 10.57 -1.53 -2.14
C VAL A 146 10.34 -1.37 -0.63
N PHE A 147 9.55 -2.23 0.01
CA PHE A 147 9.37 -2.25 1.46
C PHE A 147 10.66 -2.59 2.19
N VAL A 148 11.39 -3.62 1.77
CA VAL A 148 12.66 -4.01 2.40
C VAL A 148 13.70 -2.89 2.28
N ILE A 149 13.87 -2.35 1.08
CA ILE A 149 14.81 -1.24 0.81
C ILE A 149 14.39 0.02 1.58
N GLY A 150 13.10 0.35 1.58
CA GLY A 150 12.54 1.49 2.30
C GLY A 150 12.71 1.36 3.81
N SER A 151 12.45 0.18 4.38
CA SER A 151 12.67 -0.07 5.82
C SER A 151 14.13 0.06 6.21
N LEU A 152 15.06 -0.45 5.39
CA LEU A 152 16.49 -0.27 5.63
C LEU A 152 16.88 1.21 5.57
N ALA A 153 16.38 1.94 4.57
CA ALA A 153 16.60 3.38 4.47
C ALA A 153 15.98 4.14 5.66
N ALA A 154 14.84 3.70 6.21
CA ALA A 154 14.22 4.29 7.39
C ALA A 154 15.11 4.14 8.61
N VAL A 155 15.68 2.94 8.83
CA VAL A 155 16.63 2.69 9.93
C VAL A 155 17.86 3.59 9.81
N ILE A 156 18.43 3.71 8.60
CA ILE A 156 19.58 4.58 8.35
C ILE A 156 19.20 6.05 8.59
N PHE A 157 18.04 6.49 8.10
CA PHE A 157 17.57 7.86 8.26
C PHE A 157 17.34 8.20 9.74
N VAL A 158 16.67 7.34 10.50
CA VAL A 158 16.48 7.52 11.95
C VAL A 158 17.83 7.53 12.68
N GLY A 159 18.77 6.66 12.29
CA GLY A 159 20.14 6.69 12.81
C GLY A 159 20.85 8.02 12.53
N SER A 160 20.65 8.60 11.35
CA SER A 160 21.19 9.92 10.98
C SER A 160 20.56 11.10 11.73
N LEU A 161 19.36 10.92 12.30
CA LEU A 161 18.79 11.91 13.21
C LEU A 161 19.42 11.87 14.60
N ALA A 162 20.06 10.76 14.97
CA ALA A 162 20.67 10.52 16.28
C ALA A 162 22.20 10.73 16.30
N GLY A 163 22.85 11.02 15.18
CA GLY A 163 24.30 11.28 15.10
C GLY A 163 24.77 11.69 13.70
N ASP A 164 26.09 11.88 13.52
CA ASP A 164 26.72 12.44 12.31
C ASP A 164 26.82 11.46 11.12
N TRP A 165 25.73 10.80 10.77
CA TRP A 165 25.72 9.89 9.62
C TRP A 165 25.59 10.70 8.32
N VAL A 166 26.61 10.61 7.47
CA VAL A 166 26.75 11.31 6.18
C VAL A 166 25.69 10.92 5.13
N SER A 167 24.70 10.08 5.50
CA SER A 167 23.75 9.44 4.58
C SER A 167 22.28 9.89 4.75
N GLY A 168 22.00 10.93 5.55
CA GLY A 168 20.64 11.46 5.74
C GLY A 168 19.96 11.87 4.43
N GLY A 169 20.71 12.54 3.54
CA GLY A 169 20.23 12.94 2.21
C GLY A 169 19.87 11.75 1.31
N VAL A 170 20.75 10.75 1.21
CA VAL A 170 20.51 9.55 0.39
C VAL A 170 19.34 8.72 0.94
N SER A 171 19.32 8.46 2.24
CA SER A 171 18.29 7.63 2.87
C SER A 171 16.90 8.25 2.72
N GLN A 172 16.76 9.58 2.88
CA GLN A 172 15.47 10.24 2.64
C GLN A 172 15.03 10.17 1.18
N ARG A 173 15.94 10.29 0.21
CA ARG A 173 15.61 10.11 -1.22
C ARG A 173 15.10 8.71 -1.52
N ILE A 174 15.72 7.69 -0.93
CA ILE A 174 15.27 6.30 -1.05
C ILE A 174 13.87 6.15 -0.44
N LEU A 175 13.62 6.75 0.73
CA LEU A 175 12.30 6.71 1.38
C LEU A 175 11.20 7.38 0.53
N VAL A 176 11.45 8.59 0.03
CA VAL A 176 10.51 9.30 -0.83
C VAL A 176 10.29 8.55 -2.14
N GLY A 177 11.36 8.03 -2.74
CA GLY A 177 11.27 7.18 -3.93
C GLY A 177 10.44 5.92 -3.68
N ALA A 178 10.60 5.28 -2.53
CA ALA A 178 9.81 4.11 -2.13
C ALA A 178 8.33 4.47 -2.00
N VAL A 179 7.99 5.56 -1.32
CA VAL A 179 6.60 6.05 -1.17
C VAL A 179 5.95 6.30 -2.53
N VAL A 180 6.60 7.07 -3.41
CA VAL A 180 6.02 7.39 -4.72
C VAL A 180 5.92 6.14 -5.60
N THR A 181 6.87 5.21 -5.49
CA THR A 181 6.84 3.94 -6.23
C THR A 181 5.66 3.06 -5.78
N VAL A 182 5.45 2.87 -4.48
CA VAL A 182 4.32 2.03 -4.00
C VAL A 182 2.96 2.64 -4.37
N LEU A 183 2.85 3.97 -4.33
CA LEU A 183 1.65 4.69 -4.75
C LEU A 183 1.42 4.59 -6.27
N GLY A 184 2.47 4.73 -7.07
CA GLY A 184 2.42 4.55 -8.52
C GLY A 184 2.00 3.13 -8.94
N ILE A 185 2.58 2.11 -8.31
CA ILE A 185 2.20 0.70 -8.53
C ILE A 185 0.72 0.47 -8.16
N THR A 186 0.25 1.08 -7.07
CA THR A 186 -1.15 1.00 -6.64
C THR A 186 -2.09 1.67 -7.64
N ALA A 187 -1.74 2.86 -8.15
CA ALA A 187 -2.49 3.53 -9.20
C ALA A 187 -2.54 2.70 -10.49
N LEU A 188 -1.43 2.05 -10.88
CA LEU A 188 -1.40 1.16 -12.04
C LEU A 188 -2.26 -0.10 -11.82
N ALA A 189 -2.23 -0.69 -10.63
CA ALA A 189 -3.03 -1.86 -10.29
C ALA A 189 -4.54 -1.60 -10.40
N LEU A 190 -5.00 -0.38 -10.08
CA LEU A 190 -6.40 0.03 -10.26
C LEU A 190 -6.87 0.05 -11.72
N HIS A 191 -5.93 0.22 -12.66
CA HIS A 191 -6.22 0.27 -14.10
C HIS A 191 -6.12 -1.09 -14.77
N GLN A 192 -5.61 -2.11 -14.09
CA GLN A 192 -5.61 -3.44 -14.66
C GLN A 192 -7.06 -3.94 -14.70
N PRO A 193 -7.57 -4.37 -15.88
CA PRO A 193 -8.83 -5.07 -15.93
C PRO A 193 -8.72 -6.23 -14.95
N GLU A 194 -9.78 -6.50 -14.17
CA GLU A 194 -9.84 -7.75 -13.41
C GLU A 194 -9.60 -8.83 -14.44
N SER A 195 -8.42 -9.43 -14.42
CA SER A 195 -8.13 -10.56 -15.28
C SER A 195 -9.20 -11.56 -14.87
N VAL A 196 -10.25 -11.70 -15.69
CA VAL A 196 -11.30 -12.71 -15.59
C VAL A 196 -10.57 -13.91 -15.07
N ALA A 197 -10.84 -14.26 -13.80
CA ALA A 197 -10.05 -15.21 -13.05
C ALA A 197 -9.87 -16.40 -13.96
N ARG A 198 -8.72 -16.50 -14.64
CA ARG A 198 -8.47 -17.61 -15.54
C ARG A 198 -8.33 -18.72 -14.54
N PRO A 199 -9.22 -19.73 -14.53
CA PRO A 199 -8.99 -20.91 -13.74
C PRO A 199 -7.82 -21.64 -14.40
N ASP A 200 -6.61 -21.08 -14.30
CA ASP A 200 -5.40 -21.73 -14.76
C ASP A 200 -5.07 -22.80 -13.74
N ALA A 201 -5.44 -24.02 -14.12
CA ALA A 201 -4.79 -25.27 -13.77
C ALA A 201 -5.10 -25.90 -12.39
N ALA A 202 -6.35 -25.82 -11.94
CA ALA A 202 -6.88 -26.75 -10.92
C ALA A 202 -7.88 -27.78 -11.49
N GLU A 203 -8.07 -27.83 -12.82
CA GLU A 203 -8.84 -28.86 -13.50
C GLU A 203 -8.13 -29.30 -14.78
N ALA A 204 -7.08 -30.11 -14.63
CA ALA A 204 -6.65 -31.16 -15.56
C ALA A 204 -5.36 -31.84 -15.06
N THR A 205 -5.31 -32.22 -13.79
CA THR A 205 -4.51 -33.38 -13.39
C THR A 205 -5.32 -34.16 -12.37
N VAL A 206 -6.51 -34.61 -12.79
CA VAL A 206 -6.98 -35.90 -12.32
C VAL A 206 -5.87 -36.88 -12.73
N PRO A 207 -5.19 -37.56 -11.80
CA PRO A 207 -4.26 -38.60 -12.18
C PRO A 207 -5.08 -39.67 -12.90
N THR A 208 -4.96 -39.76 -14.23
CA THR A 208 -5.42 -40.89 -15.04
C THR A 208 -4.79 -42.22 -14.56
N ALA A 209 -3.86 -42.17 -13.61
CA ALA A 209 -3.30 -43.31 -12.90
C ALA A 209 -4.27 -44.01 -11.92
N LEU A 210 -5.36 -43.39 -11.45
CA LEU A 210 -6.30 -44.06 -10.53
C LEU A 210 -7.57 -44.62 -11.21
N ALA A 211 -7.86 -44.27 -12.46
CA ALA A 211 -9.01 -44.81 -13.19
C ALA A 211 -8.77 -46.22 -13.79
N ARG A 212 -7.58 -46.82 -13.59
CA ARG A 212 -7.25 -48.18 -14.04
C ARG A 212 -7.20 -49.24 -12.93
N GLN A 213 -7.53 -48.91 -11.68
CA GLN A 213 -7.35 -49.82 -10.54
C GLN A 213 -8.63 -50.27 -9.83
N TYR A 214 -9.81 -50.06 -10.41
CA TYR A 214 -11.04 -50.68 -9.90
C TYR A 214 -11.62 -51.65 -10.94
N THR A 215 -11.10 -52.87 -10.93
CA THR A 215 -11.79 -54.03 -11.49
C THR A 215 -12.62 -54.62 -10.36
N PRO A 216 -13.96 -54.49 -10.34
CA PRO A 216 -14.77 -55.17 -9.34
C PRO A 216 -14.82 -56.65 -9.73
N THR A 217 -13.96 -57.47 -9.12
CA THR A 217 -14.14 -58.94 -9.10
C THR A 217 -15.03 -59.28 -7.90
N GLY A 218 -16.32 -58.96 -8.02
CA GLY A 218 -17.34 -59.34 -7.06
C GLY A 218 -18.54 -59.95 -7.79
N PRO A 219 -19.16 -61.03 -7.28
CA PRO A 219 -20.28 -61.67 -7.93
C PRO A 219 -21.48 -60.74 -8.02
N VAL A 220 -22.08 -60.69 -9.22
CA VAL A 220 -23.33 -59.99 -9.51
C VAL A 220 -24.46 -60.62 -8.68
N VAL A 221 -24.95 -59.89 -7.68
CA VAL A 221 -26.18 -60.25 -6.95
C VAL A 221 -27.38 -59.67 -7.71
N PRO A 222 -28.36 -60.50 -8.12
CA PRO A 222 -29.54 -60.01 -8.84
C PRO A 222 -30.47 -59.20 -7.93
N PRO A 223 -31.27 -58.27 -8.50
CA PRO A 223 -32.18 -57.42 -7.74
C PRO A 223 -33.39 -58.23 -7.26
N GLY A 224 -33.38 -58.58 -5.98
CA GLY A 224 -34.52 -59.14 -5.25
C GLY A 224 -35.12 -58.11 -4.31
N SER A 225 -36.33 -57.66 -4.64
CA SER A 225 -37.43 -57.25 -3.74
C SER A 225 -37.10 -57.02 -2.26
N ALA A 226 -37.14 -55.75 -1.82
CA ALA A 226 -37.37 -55.39 -0.42
C ALA A 226 -38.44 -54.29 -0.35
N SER A 227 -39.67 -54.76 -0.20
CA SER A 227 -40.83 -54.01 0.22
C SER A 227 -40.67 -53.58 1.68
N GLY A 228 -41.03 -52.33 1.98
CA GLY A 228 -41.54 -51.88 3.27
C GLY A 228 -40.57 -51.80 4.43
N LEU A 229 -40.46 -50.60 5.03
CA LEU A 229 -40.86 -50.36 6.42
C LEU A 229 -40.74 -48.86 6.74
N THR A 230 -41.92 -48.29 6.96
CA THR A 230 -42.29 -47.18 7.84
C THR A 230 -41.33 -46.88 9.02
N SER A 231 -41.16 -45.60 9.34
CA SER A 231 -41.81 -44.95 10.52
C SER A 231 -40.93 -43.93 11.26
N ALA A 232 -41.59 -42.84 11.65
CA ALA A 232 -41.44 -42.06 12.89
C ALA A 232 -40.24 -41.10 13.08
N ALA A 233 -40.58 -39.81 12.96
CA ALA A 233 -40.70 -38.84 14.07
C ALA A 233 -39.52 -38.62 15.04
N ALA A 234 -39.07 -37.36 15.12
CA ALA A 234 -38.93 -36.55 16.34
C ALA A 234 -38.26 -35.21 15.96
N LEU A 235 -38.93 -34.06 16.09
CA LEU A 235 -38.96 -33.22 17.30
C LEU A 235 -37.57 -32.79 17.77
N HIS A 236 -37.13 -31.60 17.35
CA HIS A 236 -36.46 -30.70 18.30
C HIS A 236 -36.68 -29.23 17.91
N ASP A 237 -37.66 -28.64 18.60
CA ASP A 237 -37.83 -27.20 18.80
C ASP A 237 -36.99 -26.81 20.03
N GLY A 238 -36.28 -25.68 19.97
CA GLY A 238 -35.18 -25.40 20.89
C GLY A 238 -34.67 -23.97 20.89
N THR A 239 -35.56 -23.06 21.27
CA THR A 239 -35.33 -21.92 22.19
C THR A 239 -34.24 -20.88 21.89
N ALA A 240 -34.75 -19.65 21.77
CA ALA A 240 -34.04 -18.38 21.95
C ALA A 240 -33.37 -18.22 23.32
N HIS A 241 -32.32 -17.40 23.38
CA HIS A 241 -31.99 -16.60 24.56
C HIS A 241 -31.41 -15.22 24.17
N PRO A 242 -31.59 -14.21 25.04
CA PRO A 242 -31.55 -12.79 24.69
C PRO A 242 -30.23 -12.08 25.01
N VAL A 243 -30.19 -10.86 24.48
CA VAL A 243 -29.37 -9.69 24.85
C VAL A 243 -29.35 -9.43 26.37
N GLN A 244 -28.17 -9.10 26.90
CA GLN A 244 -27.91 -8.11 27.99
C GLN A 244 -26.38 -7.96 28.14
N ASP A 245 -25.83 -6.80 27.78
CA ASP A 245 -25.50 -5.68 28.67
C ASP A 245 -24.29 -5.96 29.58
N LEU A 246 -23.16 -5.34 29.25
CA LEU A 246 -22.11 -5.03 30.23
C LEU A 246 -21.44 -3.71 29.84
N LEU A 247 -21.65 -2.74 30.73
CA LEU A 247 -20.84 -1.56 30.97
C LEU A 247 -19.37 -1.93 31.21
#